data_AF-A0A4U6XGB9-F1
#
_entry.id   AF-A0A4U6XGB9-F1
#
_cell.length_a   1.000
_cell.length_b   1.000
_cell.length_c   1.000
_cell.angle_alpha   90.00
_cell.angle_beta   90.00
_cell.angle_gamma   90.00
#
_symmetry.space_group_name_H-M   'P 1'
#
loop_
_entity.id
_entity.type
_entity.pdbx_description
1 polymer ?
#
loop_
_entity_poly.entity_id
_entity_poly.type
_entity_poly.pdbx_seq_one_letter_code
_entity_poly.pdbx_strand_id
1 'polypeptide(L)'
;MMYNLDNRDPELGDLTKLYSNSDLKYTGEKYDVLDVKLTTFRENCENVGIEDDERHLATAFPTMLKGKASDFYYQRLCGKVSRDFTTLVFGAYPRMTDDSPRQ
;
A
#
# COMPACT_ATOMS: atom_id res chain seq x y z
N MET A 1 -5.43 1.97 -23.67
CA MET A 1 -6.34 1.15 -22.84
C MET A 1 -6.56 1.90 -21.53
N MET A 2 -7.66 2.64 -21.44
CA MET A 2 -8.11 3.27 -20.20
C MET A 2 -8.83 2.19 -19.39
N TYR A 3 -8.41 1.95 -18.15
CA TYR A 3 -9.17 1.08 -17.24
C TYR A 3 -10.47 1.80 -16.88
N ASN A 4 -11.60 1.19 -17.23
CA ASN A 4 -12.94 1.66 -16.87
C ASN A 4 -13.12 1.56 -15.35
N LEU A 5 -13.38 2.70 -14.70
CA LEU A 5 -13.49 2.89 -13.25
C LEU A 5 -14.95 2.81 -12.78
N ASP A 6 -15.77 1.96 -13.41
CA ASP A 6 -17.23 1.93 -13.20
C ASP A 6 -17.78 0.58 -12.71
N ASN A 7 -16.95 -0.20 -12.01
CA ASN A 7 -17.42 -1.16 -11.01
C ASN A 7 -16.57 -0.93 -9.76
N ARG A 8 -17.07 -0.11 -8.84
CA ARG A 8 -16.43 0.11 -7.55
C ARG A 8 -16.45 -1.21 -6.80
N ASP A 9 -15.31 -1.88 -6.69
CA ASP A 9 -15.08 -2.96 -5.73
C ASP A 9 -15.50 -2.40 -4.34
N PRO A 10 -16.67 -2.78 -3.81
CA PRO A 10 -17.19 -2.19 -2.58
C PRO A 10 -16.21 -2.34 -1.42
N GLU A 11 -15.43 -3.41 -1.44
CA GLU A 11 -14.39 -3.75 -0.47
C GLU A 11 -13.26 -2.71 -0.46
N LEU A 12 -12.81 -2.20 -1.62
CA LEU A 12 -11.82 -1.12 -1.68
C LEU A 12 -12.38 0.22 -1.19
N GLY A 13 -13.68 0.45 -1.45
CA GLY A 13 -14.39 1.61 -0.91
C GLY A 13 -14.47 1.58 0.60
N ASP A 14 -14.76 0.42 1.18
CA ASP A 14 -14.84 0.21 2.63
C ASP A 14 -13.45 0.19 3.29
N LEU A 15 -12.43 -0.39 2.63
CA LEU A 15 -11.04 -0.28 3.05
C LEU A 15 -10.60 1.19 3.13
N THR A 16 -10.95 1.98 2.12
CA THR A 16 -10.62 3.42 2.10
C THR A 16 -11.27 4.16 3.28
N LYS A 17 -12.48 3.76 3.70
CA LYS A 17 -13.14 4.31 4.89
C LYS A 17 -12.44 3.90 6.18
N LEU A 18 -12.00 2.64 6.32
CA LEU A 18 -11.20 2.20 7.48
C LEU A 18 -9.92 3.03 7.61
N TYR A 19 -9.28 3.31 6.48
CA TYR A 19 -8.06 4.12 6.38
C TYR A 19 -8.31 5.64 6.32
N SER A 20 -9.53 6.10 6.60
CA SER A 20 -9.82 7.54 6.74
C SER A 20 -9.09 8.15 7.94
N ASN A 21 -8.80 7.34 8.97
CA ASN A 21 -7.86 7.71 10.03
C ASN A 21 -6.42 7.58 9.52
N SER A 22 -5.66 8.67 9.56
CA SER A 22 -4.29 8.70 9.05
C SER A 22 -3.30 7.87 9.84
N ASP A 23 -3.58 7.55 11.10
CA ASP A 23 -2.60 6.92 11.99
C ASP A 23 -2.37 5.45 11.64
N LEU A 24 -3.29 4.83 10.91
CA LEU A 24 -3.15 3.46 10.40
C LEU A 24 -2.27 3.41 9.15
N LYS A 25 -2.02 4.54 8.49
CA LYS A 25 -1.24 4.58 7.25
C LYS A 25 0.25 4.53 7.55
N TYR A 26 0.96 3.84 6.67
CA TYR A 26 2.41 3.85 6.61
C TYR A 26 2.90 5.10 5.85
N THR A 27 3.73 5.88 6.51
CA THR A 27 4.28 7.15 6.04
C THR A 27 5.65 7.00 5.39
N GLY A 28 6.41 5.97 5.80
CA GLY A 28 7.83 5.83 5.47
C GLY A 28 8.76 6.73 6.29
N GLU A 29 8.25 7.43 7.31
CA GLU A 29 9.08 8.23 8.21
C GLU A 29 9.88 7.35 9.17
N LYS A 30 10.93 7.96 9.75
CA LYS A 30 11.75 7.31 10.77
C LYS A 30 10.86 6.86 11.94
N TYR A 31 11.02 5.59 12.34
CA TYR A 31 10.25 4.90 13.39
C TYR A 31 8.82 4.49 13.02
N ASP A 32 8.34 4.77 11.80
CA ASP A 32 7.13 4.14 11.29
C ASP A 32 7.49 2.71 10.83
N VAL A 33 7.07 1.70 11.59
CA VAL A 33 7.50 0.32 11.38
C VAL A 33 6.58 -0.36 10.39
N LEU A 34 7.08 -0.67 9.18
CA LEU A 34 6.28 -1.26 8.11
C LEU A 34 5.64 -2.58 8.52
N ASP A 35 6.36 -3.46 9.21
CA ASP A 35 5.85 -4.79 9.60
C ASP A 35 4.57 -4.68 10.43
N VAL A 36 4.52 -3.74 11.38
CA VAL A 36 3.33 -3.47 12.20
C VAL A 36 2.17 -2.99 11.33
N LYS A 37 2.46 -2.09 10.37
CA LYS A 37 1.44 -1.56 9.45
C LYS A 37 0.93 -2.64 8.49
N LEU A 38 1.78 -3.57 8.08
CA LEU A 38 1.41 -4.68 7.20
C LEU A 38 0.51 -5.69 7.90
N THR A 39 0.75 -5.98 9.18
CA THR A 39 -0.17 -6.81 9.98
C THR A 39 -1.56 -6.19 10.01
N THR A 40 -1.66 -4.92 10.40
CA THR A 40 -2.93 -4.19 10.44
C THR A 40 -3.58 -4.08 9.05
N PHE A 41 -2.78 -3.96 7.99
CA PHE A 41 -3.28 -3.94 6.62
C PHE A 41 -3.94 -5.24 6.19
N ARG A 42 -3.33 -6.39 6.47
CA ARG A 42 -3.93 -7.70 6.17
C ARG A 42 -5.22 -7.90 6.95
N GLU A 43 -5.22 -7.60 8.24
CA GLU A 43 -6.43 -7.65 9.08
C GLU A 43 -7.55 -6.74 8.52
N ASN A 44 -7.22 -5.52 8.10
CA ASN A 44 -8.20 -4.60 7.51
C ASN A 44 -8.71 -5.07 6.14
N CYS A 45 -7.88 -5.73 5.34
CA CYS A 45 -8.29 -6.34 4.08
C CYS A 45 -9.30 -7.47 4.34
N GLU A 46 -8.97 -8.40 5.24
CA GLU A 46 -9.86 -9.50 5.62
C GLU A 46 -11.19 -8.99 6.17
N ASN A 47 -11.16 -7.95 7.01
CA ASN A 47 -12.36 -7.35 7.62
C ASN A 47 -13.35 -6.77 6.60
N VAL A 48 -12.89 -6.39 5.40
CA VAL A 48 -13.73 -5.87 4.32
C VAL A 48 -13.93 -6.88 3.18
N GLY A 49 -13.47 -8.13 3.35
CA GLY A 49 -13.68 -9.20 2.38
C GLY A 49 -12.64 -9.26 1.25
N ILE A 50 -11.50 -8.59 1.39
CA ILE A 50 -10.38 -8.71 0.45
C ILE A 50 -9.57 -9.95 0.82
N GLU A 51 -9.42 -10.87 -0.13
CA GLU A 51 -8.70 -12.12 0.07
C GLU A 51 -7.20 -11.90 0.32
N ASP A 52 -6.62 -12.72 1.20
CA ASP A 52 -5.19 -12.71 1.54
C ASP A 52 -4.34 -13.40 0.46
N ASP A 53 -4.48 -12.95 -0.79
CA ASP A 53 -3.60 -13.36 -1.89
C ASP A 53 -2.89 -12.18 -2.54
N GLU A 54 -1.80 -12.51 -3.23
CA GLU A 54 -0.88 -11.57 -3.86
C GLU A 54 -1.58 -10.51 -4.72
N ARG A 55 -2.60 -10.87 -5.50
CA ARG A 55 -3.22 -9.93 -6.46
C ARG A 55 -4.14 -8.94 -5.75
N HIS A 56 -4.95 -9.44 -4.82
CA HIS A 56 -5.88 -8.61 -4.06
C HIS A 56 -5.13 -7.68 -3.11
N LEU A 57 -4.12 -8.20 -2.40
CA LEU A 57 -3.26 -7.38 -1.54
C LEU A 57 -2.47 -6.34 -2.33
N ALA A 58 -1.89 -6.68 -3.49
CA ALA A 58 -1.19 -5.70 -4.33
C ALA A 58 -2.11 -4.58 -4.81
N THR A 59 -3.38 -4.89 -5.06
CA THR A 59 -4.39 -3.90 -5.47
C THR A 59 -4.79 -2.98 -4.31
N ALA A 60 -4.91 -3.54 -3.10
CA ALA A 60 -5.28 -2.81 -1.89
C ALA A 60 -4.13 -2.02 -1.25
N PHE A 61 -2.88 -2.43 -1.46
CA PHE A 61 -1.68 -1.87 -0.82
C PHE A 61 -1.55 -0.34 -0.88
N PRO A 62 -1.91 0.37 -1.97
CA PRO A 62 -1.80 1.84 -2.00
C PRO A 62 -2.67 2.54 -0.95
N THR A 63 -3.75 1.90 -0.48
CA THR A 63 -4.68 2.52 0.49
C THR A 63 -4.03 2.75 1.86
N MET A 64 -3.11 1.87 2.26
CA MET A 64 -2.38 1.97 3.52
C MET A 64 -1.18 2.93 3.45
N LEU A 65 -0.88 3.55 2.31
CA LEU A 65 0.27 4.44 2.16
C LEU A 65 -0.11 5.92 2.34
N LYS A 66 0.82 6.71 2.89
CA LYS A 66 0.77 8.17 2.98
C LYS A 66 2.18 8.75 2.87
N GLY A 67 2.31 10.06 2.62
CA GLY A 67 3.58 10.77 2.66
C GLY A 67 4.62 10.19 1.71
N LYS A 68 5.87 10.08 2.17
CA LYS A 68 7.02 9.61 1.38
C LYS A 68 6.79 8.21 0.80
N ALA A 69 6.15 7.32 1.55
CA ALA A 69 5.82 5.97 1.08
C ALA A 69 4.85 5.99 -0.10
N SER A 70 3.79 6.80 -0.02
CA SER A 70 2.83 6.98 -1.13
C SER A 70 3.51 7.59 -2.36
N ASP A 71 4.30 8.64 -2.17
CA ASP A 71 5.03 9.31 -3.26
C ASP A 71 5.96 8.34 -3.99
N PHE A 72 6.73 7.55 -3.23
CA PHE A 72 7.61 6.54 -3.79
C PHE A 72 6.83 5.47 -4.58
N TYR A 73 5.72 4.97 -4.03
CA TYR A 73 4.87 3.99 -4.71
C TYR A 73 4.42 4.50 -6.07
N TYR A 74 3.83 5.69 -6.15
CA TYR A 74 3.33 6.22 -7.43
C TYR A 74 4.45 6.60 -8.41
N GLN A 75 5.60 7.08 -7.94
CA GLN A 75 6.71 7.47 -8.82
C GLN A 75 7.50 6.27 -9.37
N ARG A 76 7.68 5.23 -8.56
CA ARG A 76 8.65 4.15 -8.81
C ARG A 76 8.00 2.80 -9.04
N LEU A 77 6.85 2.51 -8.45
CA LEU A 77 6.27 1.17 -8.42
C LEU A 77 5.00 1.06 -9.28
N CYS A 78 4.13 2.07 -9.21
CA CYS A 78 2.86 2.11 -9.96
C CYS A 78 3.10 1.96 -11.46
N GLY A 79 2.58 0.86 -12.03
CA GLY A 79 2.69 0.55 -13.46
C GLY A 79 4.07 0.07 -13.94
N LYS A 80 5.06 -0.08 -13.04
CA LYS A 80 6.44 -0.49 -13.38
C LYS A 80 6.83 -1.84 -12.79
N VAL A 81 6.27 -2.21 -11.64
CA VAL A 81 6.56 -3.48 -10.97
C VAL A 81 5.41 -4.43 -11.22
N SER A 82 5.73 -5.72 -11.38
CA SER A 82 4.75 -6.81 -11.29
C SER A 82 3.83 -6.56 -10.08
N ARG A 83 2.53 -6.81 -10.19
CA ARG A 83 1.57 -6.71 -9.07
C ARG A 83 1.77 -7.85 -8.05
N ASP A 84 3.02 -8.06 -7.68
CA ASP A 84 3.50 -9.01 -6.69
C ASP A 84 3.67 -8.20 -5.40
N PHE A 85 2.81 -8.52 -4.43
CA PHE A 85 2.75 -7.85 -3.14
C PHE A 85 4.05 -8.07 -2.37
N THR A 86 4.62 -9.27 -2.45
CA THR A 86 5.93 -9.58 -1.86
C THR A 86 7.02 -8.66 -2.43
N THR A 87 7.06 -8.46 -3.75
CA THR A 87 8.01 -7.51 -4.37
C THR A 87 7.75 -6.06 -3.95
N LEU A 88 6.48 -5.65 -3.82
CA LEU A 88 6.13 -4.31 -3.34
C LEU A 88 6.62 -4.07 -1.91
N VAL A 89 6.44 -5.04 -1.01
CA VAL A 89 6.87 -4.94 0.39
C VAL A 89 8.39 -4.94 0.51
N PHE A 90 9.06 -5.97 -0.03
CA PHE A 90 10.51 -6.14 0.15
C PHE A 90 11.35 -5.19 -0.72
N GLY A 91 10.86 -4.81 -1.90
CA GLY A 91 11.55 -3.86 -2.78
C GLY A 91 11.42 -2.40 -2.33
N ALA A 92 10.35 -2.07 -1.60
CA ALA A 92 10.10 -0.74 -1.06
C ALA A 92 10.81 -0.49 0.28
N TYR A 93 10.84 -1.49 1.17
CA TYR A 93 11.21 -1.30 2.56
C TYR A 93 12.61 -0.67 2.76
N PRO A 94 13.69 -1.15 2.10
CA PRO A 94 15.03 -0.57 2.30
C PRO A 94 15.18 0.83 1.69
N ARG A 95 14.27 1.28 0.81
CA ARG A 95 14.39 2.51 0.02
C ARG A 95 13.43 3.61 0.44
N MET A 96 12.37 3.28 1.17
CA MET A 96 11.42 4.25 1.70
C MET A 96 11.91 4.92 2.99
N THR A 97 12.79 4.26 3.75
CA THR A 97 13.34 4.76 5.03
C THR A 97 14.75 5.32 4.91
N ASP A 98 15.39 5.18 3.74
CA ASP A 98 16.75 5.63 3.52
C ASP A 98 16.72 7.11 3.09
N ASP A 99 16.96 8.00 4.06
CA ASP A 99 17.24 9.43 3.87
C ASP A 99 18.62 9.66 3.22
N SER A 100 19.20 8.65 2.54
CA SER A 100 20.46 8.81 1.82
C SER A 100 20.28 9.87 0.71
N PRO A 101 21.09 10.94 0.71
CA PRO A 101 21.04 11.96 -0.32
C PRO A 101 21.21 11.29 -1.68
N ARG A 102 20.36 11.62 -2.64
CA ARG A 102 20.61 11.27 -4.05
C ARG A 102 21.98 11.85 -4.41
N GLN A 103 22.97 10.97 -4.57
CA GLN A 103 24.23 11.29 -5.25
C GLN A 103 23.94 11.56 -6.73
#